data_AF-A0A6A3HTQ1-F1
#
_entry.id   AF-A0A6A3HTQ1-F1
#
_cell.length_a   1.000
_cell.length_b   1.000
_cell.length_c   1.000
_cell.angle_alpha   90.00
_cell.angle_beta   90.00
_cell.angle_gamma   90.00
#
_symmetry.space_group_name_H-M   'P 1'
#
loop_
_entity.id
_entity.type
_entity.pdbx_description
1 polymer ?
#
loop_
_entity_poly.entity_id
_entity_poly.type
_entity_poly.pdbx_seq_one_letter_code
_entity_poly.pdbx_strand_id
1 'polypeptide(L)'
;MRPPRQDQVPGCHRGRRLRGARAVVKRHLHPRGGLRDALEAHGRVHLQGLGLVISYFVTVGNYDYGFYWYFYLDGKIELECKATGIVFSSGRPEGEYDLDGASPGRAVPPALVLYSAGREVPRRRARGTASAISPENPVGNAFKRVLTRLERESDNKLGRAWLVASSEKEPSELAHGLRAVPEGAPLLLADDDSSINMRVQYTTKHLWVTQYARDEIWAAGYTPNRHPGQVGLPSYAKETGRSTARTS
;
A
#
# COMPACT_ATOMS: atom_id res chain seq x y z
N MET A 1 31.57 -6.49 22.64
CA MET A 1 31.21 -7.42 21.54
C MET A 1 29.90 -6.97 20.91
N ARG A 2 29.87 -6.69 19.60
CA ARG A 2 28.60 -6.47 18.89
C ARG A 2 27.86 -7.82 18.81
N PRO A 3 26.55 -7.90 19.06
CA PRO A 3 25.81 -9.12 18.83
C PRO A 3 25.83 -9.47 17.33
N PRO A 4 25.83 -10.76 16.95
CA PRO A 4 25.79 -11.17 15.55
C PRO A 4 24.48 -10.69 14.91
N ARG A 5 24.55 -10.36 13.61
CA ARG A 5 23.36 -10.03 12.81
C ARG A 5 22.37 -11.19 12.90
N GLN A 6 21.16 -10.94 13.40
CA GLN A 6 20.07 -11.89 13.29
C GLN A 6 19.57 -11.86 11.84
N ASP A 7 20.13 -12.75 11.02
CA ASP A 7 19.62 -13.00 9.67
C ASP A 7 18.28 -13.76 9.77
N GLN A 8 17.31 -13.43 8.92
CA GLN A 8 16.07 -14.21 8.84
C GLN A 8 16.37 -15.56 8.19
N VAL A 9 16.15 -16.65 8.93
CA VAL A 9 16.43 -18.02 8.46
C VAL A 9 15.12 -18.82 8.44
N PRO A 10 14.61 -19.20 7.26
CA PRO A 10 13.41 -20.01 7.14
C PRO A 10 13.57 -21.39 7.78
N GLY A 11 12.47 -21.94 8.30
CA GLY A 11 12.38 -23.35 8.69
C GLY A 11 12.08 -24.24 7.48
N CYS A 12 12.50 -25.50 7.54
CA CYS A 12 12.04 -26.53 6.61
C CYS A 12 10.91 -27.37 7.23
N HIS A 13 10.25 -28.18 6.42
CA HIS A 13 9.19 -29.10 6.85
C HIS A 13 9.60 -30.04 8.00
N ARG A 14 10.90 -30.30 8.18
CA ARG A 14 11.45 -31.12 9.29
C ARG A 14 11.96 -30.28 10.49
N GLY A 15 11.54 -29.02 10.61
CA GLY A 15 11.92 -28.13 11.70
C GLY A 15 13.39 -27.67 11.69
N ARG A 16 14.17 -28.02 10.65
CA ARG A 16 15.56 -27.56 10.51
C ARG A 16 15.59 -26.15 9.93
N ARG A 17 16.52 -25.32 10.41
CA ARG A 17 16.80 -24.02 9.81
C ARG A 17 17.52 -24.19 8.47
N LEU A 18 16.98 -23.60 7.41
CA LEU A 18 17.56 -23.61 6.07
C LEU A 18 18.61 -22.51 5.94
N ARG A 19 19.90 -22.86 6.11
CA ARG A 19 21.00 -21.95 5.75
C ARG A 19 21.11 -21.90 4.23
N GLY A 20 20.58 -20.86 3.59
CA GLY A 20 20.72 -20.66 2.13
C GLY A 20 19.60 -19.85 1.50
N ALA A 21 18.38 -19.90 2.05
CA ALA A 21 17.27 -19.03 1.65
C ALA A 21 17.45 -17.65 2.27
N ARG A 22 18.41 -16.88 1.75
CA ARG A 22 18.64 -15.50 2.17
C ARG A 22 17.58 -14.63 1.50
N ALA A 23 16.61 -14.12 2.24
CA ALA A 23 15.99 -12.86 1.87
C ALA A 23 17.12 -11.82 1.94
N VAL A 24 17.70 -11.47 0.78
CA VAL A 24 18.78 -10.49 0.74
C VAL A 24 18.15 -9.13 1.01
N VAL A 25 18.07 -8.77 2.30
CA VAL A 25 17.69 -7.42 2.71
C VAL A 25 18.88 -6.51 2.40
N LYS A 26 18.78 -5.74 1.32
CA LYS A 26 19.78 -4.73 0.98
C LYS A 26 19.44 -3.43 1.71
N ARG A 27 20.48 -2.80 2.26
CA ARG A 27 20.41 -1.47 2.88
C ARG A 27 21.47 -0.60 2.23
N HIS A 28 21.06 0.52 1.65
CA HIS A 28 21.96 1.45 0.98
C HIS A 28 21.36 2.87 0.99
N LEU A 29 22.24 3.87 0.96
CA LEU A 29 21.88 5.28 0.84
C LEU A 29 21.70 5.64 -0.63
N HIS A 30 20.49 5.98 -1.06
CA HIS A 30 20.22 6.36 -2.44
C HIS A 30 20.11 7.89 -2.57
N PRO A 31 20.70 8.52 -3.60
CA PRO A 31 20.59 9.97 -3.84
C PRO A 31 19.23 10.37 -4.46
N ARG A 32 18.15 9.65 -4.14
CA ARG A 32 16.79 9.92 -4.65
C ARG A 32 16.04 10.99 -3.83
N GLY A 33 16.67 11.61 -2.84
CA GLY A 33 15.99 12.60 -2.00
C GLY A 33 15.61 13.81 -2.83
N GLY A 34 14.33 14.21 -2.73
CA GLY A 34 13.76 15.29 -3.52
C GLY A 34 14.67 16.53 -3.54
N LEU A 35 14.94 17.03 -4.73
CA LEU A 35 15.61 18.30 -4.93
C LEU A 35 14.67 19.41 -4.43
N ARG A 36 15.07 20.12 -3.38
CA ARG A 36 14.43 21.39 -3.02
C ARG A 36 15.25 22.48 -3.69
N ASP A 37 14.74 22.97 -4.81
CA ASP A 37 15.26 24.17 -5.46
C ASP A 37 14.43 25.36 -5.01
N ALA A 38 15.05 26.28 -4.28
CA ALA A 38 14.52 27.60 -4.05
C ALA A 38 15.35 28.59 -4.87
N LEU A 39 14.66 29.33 -5.74
CA LEU A 39 15.22 30.52 -6.37
C LEU A 39 14.86 31.69 -5.46
N GLU A 40 15.84 32.20 -4.71
CA GLU A 40 15.69 33.44 -3.96
C GLU A 40 16.26 34.58 -4.81
N ALA A 41 15.80 35.81 -4.56
CA ALA A 41 16.25 37.00 -5.29
C ALA A 41 17.78 37.22 -5.26
N HIS A 42 18.50 36.50 -4.40
CA HIS A 42 19.94 36.60 -4.17
C HIS A 42 20.73 35.32 -4.47
N GLY A 43 20.13 34.29 -5.07
CA GLY A 43 20.85 33.09 -5.49
C GLY A 43 20.04 31.79 -5.50
N ARG A 44 20.67 30.70 -5.97
CA ARG A 44 20.11 29.35 -5.92
C ARG A 44 20.74 28.54 -4.81
N VAL A 45 19.91 27.94 -3.96
CA VAL A 45 20.34 26.92 -2.99
C VAL A 45 19.86 25.56 -3.48
N HIS A 46 20.78 24.61 -3.63
CA HIS A 46 20.47 23.22 -3.96
C HIS A 46 20.79 22.32 -2.76
N LEU A 47 19.81 21.56 -2.30
CA LEU A 47 20.00 20.54 -1.27
C LEU A 47 19.78 19.16 -1.89
N GLN A 48 20.82 18.32 -1.91
CA GLN A 48 20.69 16.92 -2.29
C GLN A 48 20.33 16.07 -1.06
N GLY A 49 19.17 15.42 -1.10
CA GLY A 49 18.73 14.53 -0.03
C GLY A 49 19.29 13.12 -0.17
N LEU A 50 19.83 12.58 0.93
CA LEU A 50 20.14 11.16 1.08
C LEU A 50 18.92 10.41 1.63
N GLY A 51 18.52 9.29 1.02
CA GLY A 51 17.45 8.44 1.54
C GLY A 51 17.96 7.05 1.94
N LEU A 52 17.46 6.49 3.05
CA LEU A 52 17.68 5.08 3.39
C LEU A 52 16.73 4.21 2.59
N VAL A 53 17.27 3.21 1.89
CA VAL A 53 16.47 2.19 1.21
C VAL A 53 16.64 0.85 1.91
N ILE A 54 15.52 0.22 2.24
CA ILE A 54 15.45 -1.18 2.68
C ILE A 54 14.71 -1.96 1.61
N SER A 55 15.36 -2.93 0.97
CA SER A 55 14.73 -3.72 -0.08
C SER A 55 15.01 -5.21 0.04
N TYR A 56 14.09 -6.01 -0.50
CA TYR A 56 14.24 -7.46 -0.66
C TYR A 56 13.53 -7.92 -1.93
N PHE A 57 13.92 -9.11 -2.41
CA PHE A 57 13.32 -9.77 -3.56
C PHE A 57 12.69 -11.09 -3.16
N VAL A 58 11.57 -11.43 -3.79
CA VAL A 58 10.89 -12.72 -3.64
C VAL A 58 10.56 -13.26 -5.03
N THR A 59 10.98 -14.49 -5.28
CA THR A 59 10.59 -15.23 -6.48
C THR A 59 9.47 -16.21 -6.12
N VAL A 60 8.35 -16.15 -6.83
CA VAL A 60 7.22 -17.08 -6.69
C VAL A 60 6.87 -17.64 -8.06
N GLY A 61 7.22 -18.92 -8.29
CA GLY A 61 7.04 -19.54 -9.60
C GLY A 61 7.83 -18.78 -10.68
N ASN A 62 7.10 -18.23 -11.64
CA ASN A 62 7.64 -17.46 -12.77
C ASN A 62 7.85 -15.96 -12.49
N TYR A 63 7.40 -15.44 -11.35
CA TYR A 63 7.44 -14.01 -11.03
C TYR A 63 8.55 -13.67 -10.04
N ASP A 64 9.16 -12.50 -10.24
CA ASP A 64 10.11 -11.89 -9.33
C ASP A 64 9.57 -10.54 -8.84
N TYR A 65 9.50 -10.36 -7.53
CA TYR A 65 8.98 -9.15 -6.89
C TYR A 65 10.07 -8.47 -6.07
N GLY A 66 10.37 -7.22 -6.38
CA GLY A 66 11.23 -6.36 -5.59
C GLY A 66 10.42 -5.39 -4.74
N PHE A 67 10.57 -5.44 -3.42
CA PHE A 67 9.92 -4.52 -2.49
C PHE A 67 10.94 -3.52 -1.97
N TYR A 68 10.65 -2.22 -2.07
CA TYR A 68 11.55 -1.15 -1.69
C TYR A 68 10.85 -0.18 -0.74
N TRP A 69 11.35 -0.10 0.48
CA TRP A 69 10.97 0.92 1.45
C TRP A 69 12.00 2.05 1.41
N TYR A 70 11.55 3.24 1.03
CA TYR A 70 12.35 4.46 1.03
C TYR A 70 12.00 5.30 2.25
N PHE A 71 13.01 5.75 2.97
CA PHE A 71 12.92 6.68 4.08
C PHE A 71 13.73 7.93 3.74
N TYR A 72 13.05 9.06 3.64
CA TYR A 72 13.65 10.34 3.25
C TYR A 72 13.87 11.23 4.49
N LEU A 73 14.82 12.16 4.41
CA LEU A 73 15.15 13.09 5.51
C LEU A 73 14.03 14.08 5.82
N ASP A 74 13.13 14.33 4.88
CA ASP A 74 11.94 15.16 5.09
C ASP A 74 10.78 14.41 5.76
N GLY A 75 11.00 13.16 6.18
CA GLY A 75 10.00 12.33 6.86
C GLY A 75 9.08 11.56 5.91
N LYS A 76 9.24 11.70 4.59
CA LYS A 76 8.48 10.89 3.62
C LYS A 76 8.89 9.41 3.76
N ILE A 77 7.88 8.54 3.72
CA ILE A 77 8.04 7.08 3.63
C ILE A 77 7.32 6.64 2.37
N GLU A 78 7.98 5.85 1.53
CA GLU A 78 7.45 5.36 0.27
C GLU A 78 7.70 3.86 0.13
N LEU A 79 6.69 3.14 -0.38
CA LEU A 79 6.80 1.73 -0.74
C LEU A 79 6.66 1.62 -2.26
N GLU A 80 7.70 1.14 -2.93
CA GLU A 80 7.67 0.80 -4.35
C GLU A 80 7.71 -0.73 -4.49
N CYS A 81 6.77 -1.30 -5.24
CA CYS A 81 6.74 -2.73 -5.57
C CYS A 81 7.02 -2.89 -7.06
N LYS A 82 8.09 -3.58 -7.41
CA LYS A 82 8.49 -3.86 -8.80
C LYS A 82 8.19 -5.30 -9.14
N ALA A 83 7.29 -5.52 -10.10
CA ALA A 83 7.02 -6.84 -10.65
C ALA A 83 7.87 -7.05 -11.91
N THR A 84 8.61 -8.16 -11.96
CA THR A 84 9.40 -8.60 -13.10
C THR A 84 9.39 -10.14 -13.17
N GLY A 85 10.33 -10.73 -13.89
CA GLY A 85 10.39 -12.16 -14.17
C GLY A 85 9.76 -12.50 -15.51
N ILE A 86 9.10 -13.65 -15.59
CA ILE A 86 8.49 -14.16 -16.81
C ILE A 86 6.96 -14.10 -16.64
N VAL A 87 6.27 -13.54 -17.62
CA VAL A 87 4.79 -13.54 -17.62
C VAL A 87 4.23 -14.96 -17.64
N PHE A 88 3.14 -15.18 -16.90
CA PHE A 88 2.41 -16.44 -17.00
C PHE A 88 1.84 -16.58 -18.41
N SER A 89 1.93 -17.79 -18.96
CA SER A 89 1.56 -18.02 -20.36
C SER A 89 0.66 -19.22 -20.52
N SER A 90 -0.27 -19.13 -21.47
CA SER A 90 -1.07 -20.24 -21.92
C SER A 90 -0.71 -20.62 -23.36
N GLY A 91 -1.04 -21.85 -23.75
CA GLY A 91 -1.14 -22.19 -25.16
C GLY A 91 -2.22 -21.34 -25.83
N ARG A 92 -1.97 -20.92 -27.06
CA ARG A 92 -2.94 -20.23 -27.91
C ARG A 92 -3.04 -21.01 -29.23
N PRO A 93 -4.07 -21.87 -29.39
CA PRO A 93 -4.33 -22.52 -30.66
C PRO A 93 -4.57 -21.50 -31.77
N GLU A 94 -4.51 -21.94 -33.03
CA GLU A 94 -4.90 -21.10 -34.16
C GLU A 94 -6.39 -20.74 -34.07
N GLY A 95 -6.73 -19.48 -34.39
CA GLY A 95 -8.08 -18.94 -34.31
C GLY A 95 -8.16 -17.55 -33.69
N GLU A 96 -9.36 -16.98 -33.69
CA GLU A 96 -9.65 -15.70 -33.03
C GLU A 96 -9.87 -15.92 -31.52
N TYR A 97 -9.15 -15.16 -30.70
CA TYR A 97 -9.24 -15.19 -29.24
C TYR A 97 -9.02 -13.79 -28.69
N ASP A 98 -9.77 -13.43 -27.66
CA ASP A 98 -9.67 -12.15 -26.92
C ASP A 98 -8.45 -12.11 -25.95
N LEU A 99 -7.38 -12.86 -26.26
CA LEU A 99 -6.15 -12.89 -25.48
C LEU A 99 -4.99 -12.34 -26.29
N ASP A 100 -4.16 -11.52 -25.65
CA ASP A 100 -2.96 -10.98 -26.29
C ASP A 100 -1.97 -12.11 -26.61
N GLY A 101 -1.50 -12.10 -27.86
CA GLY A 101 -0.49 -13.03 -28.34
C GLY A 101 0.90 -12.54 -27.94
N ALA A 102 1.64 -13.35 -27.18
CA ALA A 102 3.02 -13.02 -26.83
C ALA A 102 4.03 -13.58 -27.86
N SER A 103 3.70 -14.70 -28.49
CA SER A 103 4.46 -15.32 -29.57
C SER A 103 3.55 -16.31 -30.34
N PRO A 104 3.94 -16.83 -31.52
CA PRO A 104 3.20 -17.88 -32.19
C PRO A 104 2.88 -19.04 -31.24
N GLY A 105 1.61 -19.48 -31.21
CA GLY A 105 1.14 -20.54 -30.34
C GLY A 105 1.03 -20.20 -28.84
N ARG A 106 1.28 -18.94 -28.42
CA ARG A 106 1.35 -18.55 -27.01
C ARG A 106 0.60 -17.26 -26.71
N ALA A 107 -0.17 -17.26 -25.63
CA ALA A 107 -0.86 -16.08 -25.10
C ALA A 107 -0.40 -15.75 -23.68
N VAL A 108 -0.65 -14.50 -23.28
CA VAL A 108 -0.49 -14.03 -21.90
C VAL A 108 -1.85 -13.61 -21.40
N PRO A 109 -2.48 -14.41 -20.52
CA PRO A 109 -3.74 -14.02 -19.88
C PRO A 109 -3.55 -12.72 -19.07
N PRO A 110 -4.53 -11.80 -19.08
CA PRO A 110 -4.48 -10.61 -18.26
C PRO A 110 -4.47 -11.00 -16.77
N ALA A 111 -3.60 -10.34 -16.00
CA ALA A 111 -3.44 -10.59 -14.57
C ALA A 111 -3.29 -9.27 -13.81
N LEU A 112 -3.84 -9.22 -12.59
CA LEU A 112 -3.74 -8.07 -11.69
C LEU A 112 -2.93 -8.48 -10.45
N VAL A 113 -1.92 -7.68 -10.12
CA VAL A 113 -1.10 -7.88 -8.90
C VAL A 113 -1.54 -6.88 -7.85
N LEU A 114 -2.00 -7.37 -6.71
CA LEU A 114 -2.60 -6.56 -5.64
C LEU A 114 -1.83 -6.76 -4.34
N TYR A 115 -1.24 -5.69 -3.82
CA TYR A 115 -0.49 -5.69 -2.57
C TYR A 115 -1.33 -5.14 -1.42
N SER A 116 -1.03 -5.58 -0.20
CA SER A 116 -1.54 -4.98 1.03
C SER A 116 -0.37 -4.57 1.93
N ALA A 117 -0.42 -3.36 2.47
CA ALA A 117 0.54 -2.86 3.45
C ALA A 117 -0.23 -2.33 4.67
N GLY A 118 0.13 -2.81 5.86
CA GLY A 118 -0.50 -2.41 7.12
C GLY A 118 0.40 -1.50 7.96
N ARG A 119 -0.22 -0.59 8.73
CA ARG A 119 0.45 0.21 9.77
C ARG A 119 -0.51 0.50 10.93
N GLU A 120 0.01 0.42 12.15
CA GLU A 120 -0.72 0.73 13.39
C GLU A 120 -0.60 2.22 13.73
N VAL A 121 -1.72 2.95 13.76
CA VAL A 121 -1.76 4.41 13.99
C VAL A 121 -3.21 4.94 14.19
N PRO A 122 -3.43 6.10 14.86
CA PRO A 122 -4.74 6.80 14.99
C PRO A 122 -5.12 7.68 13.76
N ARG A 123 -6.42 7.87 13.44
CA ARG A 123 -6.87 8.04 12.03
C ARG A 123 -7.94 9.12 11.73
N ARG A 124 -7.83 9.78 10.57
CA ARG A 124 -8.83 10.67 9.89
C ARG A 124 -8.69 10.64 8.34
N ARG A 125 -9.63 11.19 7.57
CA ARG A 125 -9.59 11.32 6.08
C ARG A 125 -9.72 12.77 5.64
N ALA A 126 -9.10 13.11 4.51
CA ALA A 126 -9.21 14.43 3.88
C ALA A 126 -9.68 14.33 2.42
N ARG A 127 -10.49 15.28 1.96
CA ARG A 127 -10.87 15.44 0.55
C ARG A 127 -10.99 16.93 0.19
N GLY A 128 -10.57 17.33 -1.02
CA GLY A 128 -10.88 18.66 -1.57
C GLY A 128 -12.27 18.71 -2.22
N THR A 129 -13.00 19.81 -2.03
CA THR A 129 -14.29 20.09 -2.67
C THR A 129 -14.30 21.51 -3.22
N ALA A 130 -14.70 21.68 -4.48
CA ALA A 130 -14.95 23.00 -5.04
C ALA A 130 -16.04 23.72 -4.24
N SER A 131 -15.86 25.02 -4.02
CA SER A 131 -16.90 25.87 -3.44
C SER A 131 -17.75 26.43 -4.57
N ALA A 132 -19.07 26.53 -4.37
CA ALA A 132 -19.96 27.16 -5.34
C ALA A 132 -19.62 28.64 -5.53
N ILE A 133 -20.05 29.22 -6.66
CA ILE A 133 -20.00 30.68 -6.86
C ILE A 133 -20.94 31.31 -5.82
N SER A 134 -20.42 32.30 -5.09
CA SER A 134 -21.15 33.07 -4.09
C SER A 134 -20.57 34.49 -4.02
N PRO A 135 -21.19 35.44 -3.30
CA PRO A 135 -20.58 36.75 -3.06
C PRO A 135 -19.16 36.68 -2.46
N GLU A 136 -18.88 35.65 -1.64
CA GLU A 136 -17.57 35.38 -1.02
C GLU A 136 -16.62 34.58 -1.93
N ASN A 137 -17.12 34.00 -3.02
CA ASN A 137 -16.36 33.30 -4.07
C ASN A 137 -16.88 33.71 -5.47
N PRO A 138 -16.77 35.00 -5.83
CA PRO A 138 -17.52 35.58 -6.94
C PRO A 138 -17.08 35.02 -8.31
N VAL A 139 -15.86 34.49 -8.39
CA VAL A 139 -15.30 33.92 -9.62
C VAL A 139 -15.19 32.39 -9.57
N GLY A 140 -15.74 31.74 -8.53
CA GLY A 140 -15.87 30.29 -8.47
C GLY A 140 -14.56 29.50 -8.36
N ASN A 141 -13.43 30.16 -8.11
CA ASN A 141 -12.11 29.52 -8.08
C ASN A 141 -11.74 28.95 -6.71
N ALA A 142 -12.49 29.28 -5.65
CA ALA A 142 -12.21 28.76 -4.32
C ALA A 142 -12.54 27.27 -4.22
N PHE A 143 -11.63 26.53 -3.58
CA PHE A 143 -11.84 25.16 -3.16
C PHE A 143 -11.51 25.04 -1.68
N LYS A 144 -12.22 24.16 -0.98
CA LYS A 144 -12.00 23.89 0.44
C LYS A 144 -11.61 22.44 0.68
N ARG A 145 -10.87 22.20 1.75
CA ARG A 145 -10.58 20.85 2.24
C ARG A 145 -11.62 20.47 3.28
N VAL A 146 -12.23 19.31 3.10
CA VAL A 146 -13.15 18.68 4.04
C VAL A 146 -12.44 17.52 4.72
N LEU A 147 -12.42 17.53 6.05
CA LEU A 147 -11.94 16.42 6.87
C LEU A 147 -13.13 15.57 7.34
N THR A 148 -13.06 14.26 7.11
CA THR A 148 -14.07 13.30 7.56
C THR A 148 -13.38 12.25 8.42
N ARG A 149 -13.93 11.92 9.60
CA ARG A 149 -13.42 10.78 10.38
C ARG A 149 -13.73 9.47 9.63
N LEU A 150 -12.78 8.53 9.63
CA LEU A 150 -12.99 7.19 9.07
C LEU A 150 -13.06 6.15 10.16
N GLU A 151 -13.94 5.18 9.96
CA GLU A 151 -14.13 4.08 10.90
C GLU A 151 -13.78 2.71 10.31
N ARG A 152 -13.92 2.51 8.98
CA ARG A 152 -13.85 1.16 8.37
C ARG A 152 -13.11 1.09 7.03
N GLU A 153 -13.64 1.72 5.98
CA GLU A 153 -13.08 1.58 4.63
C GLU A 153 -13.26 2.84 3.79
N SER A 154 -12.43 3.00 2.76
CA SER A 154 -12.54 4.11 1.79
C SER A 154 -11.95 3.72 0.45
N ASP A 155 -12.50 4.28 -0.62
CA ASP A 155 -11.88 4.31 -1.95
C ASP A 155 -11.07 5.60 -2.19
N ASN A 156 -10.30 5.60 -3.27
CA ASN A 156 -9.58 6.74 -3.81
C ASN A 156 -10.16 7.27 -5.15
N LYS A 157 -11.45 7.10 -5.43
CA LYS A 157 -12.01 7.48 -6.75
C LYS A 157 -12.01 8.99 -7.04
N LEU A 158 -11.75 9.83 -6.03
CA LEU A 158 -11.84 11.30 -6.12
C LEU A 158 -10.52 12.00 -5.75
N GLY A 159 -9.37 11.38 -6.03
CA GLY A 159 -8.06 11.95 -5.66
C GLY A 159 -7.93 12.20 -4.16
N ARG A 160 -8.46 11.27 -3.36
CA ARG A 160 -8.52 11.39 -1.89
C ARG A 160 -7.15 11.14 -1.29
N ALA A 161 -6.90 11.76 -0.14
CA ALA A 161 -5.76 11.43 0.70
C ALA A 161 -6.25 11.15 2.12
N TRP A 162 -5.55 10.28 2.83
CA TRP A 162 -5.92 9.92 4.20
C TRP A 162 -4.93 10.52 5.18
N LEU A 163 -5.44 11.15 6.23
CA LEU A 163 -4.63 11.81 7.24
C LEU A 163 -4.68 10.98 8.52
N VAL A 164 -3.59 10.32 8.80
CA VAL A 164 -3.38 9.64 10.07
C VAL A 164 -2.89 10.68 11.08
N ALA A 165 -3.68 10.99 12.10
CA ALA A 165 -3.35 12.01 13.10
C ALA A 165 -3.90 11.62 14.48
N SER A 166 -3.20 12.09 15.53
CA SER A 166 -3.66 11.89 16.91
C SER A 166 -5.01 12.56 17.15
N SER A 167 -5.83 11.94 18.01
CA SER A 167 -7.09 12.52 18.49
C SER A 167 -6.94 13.38 19.75
N GLU A 168 -5.77 13.38 20.38
CA GLU A 168 -5.53 14.05 21.67
C GLU A 168 -5.22 15.55 21.55
N LYS A 169 -4.83 16.00 20.35
CA LYS A 169 -4.62 17.41 20.05
C LYS A 169 -5.69 17.87 19.07
N GLU A 170 -6.22 19.08 19.30
CA GLU A 170 -7.08 19.72 18.31
C GLU A 170 -6.37 19.73 16.95
N PRO A 171 -7.05 19.32 15.87
CA PRO A 171 -6.45 19.33 14.55
C PRO A 171 -6.26 20.78 14.12
N SER A 172 -5.08 21.36 14.36
CA SER A 172 -4.65 22.56 13.66
C SER A 172 -4.27 22.20 12.22
N GLU A 173 -4.12 23.20 11.35
CA GLU A 173 -3.54 22.97 10.01
C GLU A 173 -2.13 22.35 10.06
N LEU A 174 -1.50 22.39 11.24
CA LEU A 174 -0.21 21.83 11.63
C LEU A 174 -0.34 20.50 12.40
N ALA A 175 -1.51 19.84 12.36
CA ALA A 175 -1.73 18.59 13.08
C ALA A 175 -0.63 17.55 12.74
N HIS A 176 0.07 17.11 13.78
CA HIS A 176 1.12 16.08 13.71
C HIS A 176 0.51 14.78 13.14
N GLY A 177 0.77 14.51 11.86
CA GLY A 177 0.14 13.40 11.19
C GLY A 177 0.84 13.00 9.89
N LEU A 178 0.61 11.75 9.50
CA LEU A 178 1.09 11.19 8.24
C LEU A 178 -0.02 11.25 7.21
N ARG A 179 0.27 11.78 6.03
CA ARG A 179 -0.63 11.75 4.89
C ARG A 179 -0.31 10.53 4.02
N ALA A 180 -1.24 9.59 3.93
CA ALA A 180 -1.18 8.51 2.95
C ALA A 180 -1.72 9.03 1.61
N VAL A 181 -0.87 8.94 0.58
CA VAL A 181 -1.19 9.32 -0.79
C VAL A 181 -1.11 8.07 -1.68
N PRO A 182 -2.24 7.45 -2.00
CA PRO A 182 -2.29 6.34 -2.96
C PRO A 182 -2.04 6.79 -4.40
N GLU A 183 -1.56 5.87 -5.23
CA GLU A 183 -1.38 6.09 -6.68
C GLU A 183 -2.72 6.06 -7.45
N GLY A 184 -3.78 5.47 -6.86
CA GLY A 184 -5.09 5.39 -7.50
C GLY A 184 -5.24 4.28 -8.54
N ALA A 185 -4.41 3.24 -8.47
CA ALA A 185 -4.52 2.06 -9.32
C ALA A 185 -5.90 1.36 -9.23
N PRO A 186 -6.30 0.61 -10.27
CA PRO A 186 -7.53 -0.18 -10.25
C PRO A 186 -7.62 -1.13 -9.06
N LEU A 187 -8.83 -1.36 -8.57
CA LEU A 187 -9.16 -2.39 -7.60
C LEU A 187 -9.40 -3.73 -8.32
N LEU A 188 -9.75 -4.77 -7.57
CA LEU A 188 -10.14 -6.05 -8.14
C LEU A 188 -11.21 -5.86 -9.24
N LEU A 189 -10.93 -6.44 -10.41
CA LEU A 189 -11.82 -6.39 -11.58
C LEU A 189 -12.76 -7.59 -11.68
N ALA A 190 -12.54 -8.62 -10.86
CA ALA A 190 -13.39 -9.80 -10.84
C ALA A 190 -14.79 -9.46 -10.30
N ASP A 191 -15.78 -10.16 -10.82
CA ASP A 191 -17.19 -10.04 -10.43
C ASP A 191 -17.37 -10.17 -8.90
N ASP A 192 -18.33 -9.44 -8.34
CA ASP A 192 -18.59 -9.41 -6.91
C ASP A 192 -19.04 -10.77 -6.36
N ASP A 193 -19.73 -11.58 -7.16
CA ASP A 193 -20.18 -12.93 -6.79
C ASP A 193 -19.12 -14.01 -7.05
N SER A 194 -17.95 -13.63 -7.58
CA SER A 194 -16.89 -14.59 -7.89
C SER A 194 -16.21 -15.16 -6.64
N SER A 195 -15.80 -16.43 -6.72
CA SER A 195 -15.01 -17.07 -5.65
C SER A 195 -13.75 -16.29 -5.30
N ILE A 196 -13.10 -15.66 -6.29
CA ILE A 196 -11.90 -14.87 -6.04
C ILE A 196 -12.23 -13.60 -5.24
N ASN A 197 -13.31 -12.89 -5.56
CA ASN A 197 -13.74 -11.71 -4.80
C ASN A 197 -13.96 -12.08 -3.33
N MET A 198 -14.69 -13.18 -3.07
CA MET A 198 -14.94 -13.69 -1.72
C MET A 198 -13.66 -13.98 -0.93
N ARG A 199 -12.57 -14.36 -1.60
CA ARG A 199 -11.30 -14.75 -0.99
C ARG A 199 -10.31 -13.61 -0.81
N VAL A 200 -10.37 -12.58 -1.67
CA VAL A 200 -9.44 -11.43 -1.65
C VAL A 200 -10.16 -10.09 -1.51
N GLN A 201 -11.28 -10.06 -0.76
CA GLN A 201 -12.07 -8.85 -0.53
C GLN A 201 -11.26 -7.63 -0.06
N TYR A 202 -10.10 -7.80 0.58
CA TYR A 202 -9.22 -6.69 0.93
C TYR A 202 -8.82 -5.83 -0.29
N THR A 203 -8.94 -6.36 -1.50
CA THR A 203 -8.59 -5.70 -2.76
C THR A 203 -9.76 -4.93 -3.40
N THR A 204 -10.96 -4.95 -2.81
CA THR A 204 -12.15 -4.21 -3.29
C THR A 204 -12.23 -2.78 -2.75
N LYS A 205 -11.27 -2.38 -1.90
CA LYS A 205 -11.13 -1.02 -1.37
C LYS A 205 -9.67 -0.60 -1.35
N HIS A 206 -9.39 0.68 -1.56
CA HIS A 206 -8.02 1.21 -1.49
C HIS A 206 -7.50 1.34 -0.07
N LEU A 207 -8.40 1.52 0.91
CA LEU A 207 -8.05 1.64 2.33
C LEU A 207 -9.01 0.85 3.20
N TRP A 208 -8.43 0.07 4.12
CA TRP A 208 -9.09 -0.57 5.24
C TRP A 208 -8.56 0.00 6.56
N VAL A 209 -9.45 0.10 7.54
CA VAL A 209 -9.26 0.71 8.85
C VAL A 209 -9.81 -0.27 9.87
N THR A 210 -8.92 -0.95 10.59
CA THR A 210 -9.27 -1.92 11.66
C THR A 210 -8.72 -1.47 13.01
N GLN A 211 -9.38 -1.84 14.11
CA GLN A 211 -8.75 -1.69 15.42
C GLN A 211 -7.52 -2.61 15.49
N TYR A 212 -6.49 -2.19 16.22
CA TYR A 212 -5.33 -3.04 16.39
C TYR A 212 -5.70 -4.28 17.20
N ALA A 213 -5.35 -5.44 16.66
CA ALA A 213 -5.30 -6.71 17.37
C ALA A 213 -4.04 -7.45 16.91
N ARG A 214 -3.30 -8.01 17.87
CA ARG A 214 -1.97 -8.60 17.64
C ARG A 214 -1.98 -9.70 16.58
N ASP A 215 -3.07 -10.48 16.51
CA ASP A 215 -3.16 -11.64 15.64
C ASP A 215 -3.83 -11.34 14.28
N GLU A 216 -4.28 -10.09 14.07
CA GLU A 216 -4.99 -9.64 12.86
C GLU A 216 -4.03 -9.04 11.80
N ILE A 217 -2.96 -9.76 11.49
CA ILE A 217 -1.88 -9.27 10.61
C ILE A 217 -2.02 -9.71 9.14
N TRP A 218 -2.98 -10.59 8.83
CA TRP A 218 -3.14 -11.21 7.50
C TRP A 218 -4.36 -10.66 6.77
N ALA A 219 -4.14 -9.94 5.67
CA ALA A 219 -5.20 -9.26 4.92
C ALA A 219 -6.29 -10.20 4.37
N ALA A 220 -5.90 -11.43 3.99
CA ALA A 220 -6.79 -12.48 3.50
C ALA A 220 -6.97 -13.63 4.51
N GLY A 221 -6.68 -13.38 5.80
CA GLY A 221 -6.73 -14.40 6.85
C GLY A 221 -5.47 -15.28 6.91
N TYR A 222 -5.35 -16.06 8.00
CA TYR A 222 -4.15 -16.84 8.32
C TYR A 222 -3.93 -18.03 7.35
N THR A 223 -4.99 -18.69 6.92
CA THR A 223 -4.94 -19.89 6.06
C THR A 223 -5.66 -19.65 4.73
N PRO A 224 -5.06 -18.89 3.78
CA PRO A 224 -5.75 -18.47 2.55
C PRO A 224 -5.87 -19.59 1.49
N ASN A 225 -5.05 -20.64 1.61
CA ASN A 225 -5.04 -21.75 0.65
C ASN A 225 -6.37 -22.51 0.68
N ARG A 226 -7.10 -22.52 -0.44
CA ARG A 226 -8.44 -23.12 -0.59
C ARG A 226 -9.50 -22.65 0.43
N HIS A 227 -9.27 -21.53 1.11
CA HIS A 227 -10.26 -20.96 2.01
C HIS A 227 -11.51 -20.50 1.22
N PRO A 228 -12.75 -20.71 1.73
CA PRO A 228 -13.97 -20.29 1.03
C PRO A 228 -14.13 -18.77 0.93
N GLY A 229 -13.53 -18.01 1.85
CA GLY A 229 -13.44 -16.54 1.80
C GLY A 229 -13.94 -15.86 3.07
N GLN A 230 -14.20 -14.55 2.99
CA GLN A 230 -14.78 -13.69 4.03
C GLN A 230 -13.98 -13.58 5.35
N VAL A 231 -12.68 -13.84 5.29
CA VAL A 231 -11.75 -13.72 6.43
C VAL A 231 -10.72 -12.62 6.16
N GLY A 232 -10.01 -12.20 7.19
CA GLY A 232 -9.01 -11.14 7.07
C GLY A 232 -9.60 -9.76 7.31
N LEU A 233 -9.18 -8.77 6.51
CA LEU A 233 -9.62 -7.38 6.67
C LEU A 233 -11.15 -7.19 6.68
N PRO A 234 -11.96 -7.90 5.88
CA PRO A 234 -13.42 -7.78 5.96
C PRO A 234 -14.01 -8.18 7.31
N SER A 235 -13.46 -9.21 7.97
CA SER A 235 -13.89 -9.60 9.32
C SER A 235 -13.35 -8.65 10.38
N TYR A 236 -12.07 -8.29 10.29
CA TYR A 236 -11.40 -7.40 11.25
C TYR A 236 -12.05 -6.00 11.28
N ALA A 237 -12.45 -5.48 10.12
CA ALA A 237 -13.14 -4.20 10.02
C ALA A 237 -14.58 -4.26 10.58
N LYS A 238 -15.20 -5.44 10.65
CA LYS A 238 -16.53 -5.63 11.23
C LYS A 238 -16.53 -5.60 12.75
N GLU A 239 -15.45 -6.07 13.37
CA GLU A 239 -15.30 -6.14 14.82
C GLU A 239 -14.95 -4.80 15.50
N THR A 240 -14.92 -3.71 14.73
CA THR A 240 -14.65 -2.32 15.19
C THR A 240 -15.66 -1.75 16.21
N GLY A 241 -16.65 -2.53 16.64
CA GLY A 241 -17.55 -2.20 17.77
C GLY A 241 -16.93 -2.42 19.17
N ARG A 242 -15.68 -2.87 19.28
CA ARG A 242 -14.96 -2.93 20.57
C ARG A 242 -14.65 -1.52 21.04
N SER A 243 -15.24 -1.12 22.17
CA SER A 243 -15.01 0.17 22.84
C SER A 243 -13.52 0.48 22.91
N THR A 244 -13.11 1.68 22.45
CA THR A 244 -11.76 2.23 22.61
C THR A 244 -11.53 2.72 24.05
N ALA A 245 -12.02 1.98 25.04
CA ALA A 245 -11.69 2.24 26.44
C ALA A 245 -10.19 2.01 26.61
N ARG A 246 -9.46 3.13 26.63
CA ARG A 246 -8.06 3.33 27.00
C ARG A 246 -7.34 2.06 27.42
N THR A 247 -6.45 1.57 26.55
CA THR A 247 -5.30 0.80 27.03
C THR A 247 -4.49 1.72 27.92
N SER A 248 -4.62 1.54 29.24
CA SER A 248 -3.87 2.20 30.30
C SER A 248 -2.40 1.78 30.30
#